data_AF-A0A3B8VLE9-F1
#
_entry.id   AF-A0A3B8VLE9-F1
#
_cell.length_a   1.000
_cell.length_b   1.000
_cell.length_c   1.000
_cell.angle_alpha   90.00
_cell.angle_beta   90.00
_cell.angle_gamma   90.00
#
_symmetry.space_group_name_H-M   'P 1'
#
loop_
_entity.id
_entity.type
_entity.pdbx_description
1 polymer ?
#
loop_
_entity_poly.entity_id
_entity_poly.type
_entity_poly.pdbx_seq_one_letter_code
_entity_poly.pdbx_strand_id
1 'polypeptide(L)'
;MKSIKILLYTVAMCLLVQTVVTAQTSNVSETFKTHFNKTVTQVADADNADNKRAILNNSFDKMKTAINRIETSGQLSPAELAGLNAFKSDIDLKSAELNGLNGFSIVTDEDLDDFSKYAQQAIEQADRNVTIGLGTVLLIIIILLLL
;
A
#
# COMPACT_ATOMS: atom_id res chain seq x y z
N MET A 1 -44.00 -33.79 -21.14
CA MET A 1 -44.10 -32.34 -20.79
C MET A 1 -43.55 -32.00 -19.41
N LYS A 2 -43.74 -32.82 -18.37
CA LYS A 2 -43.19 -32.55 -17.01
C LYS A 2 -41.65 -32.56 -16.98
N SER A 3 -41.02 -33.47 -17.73
CA SER A 3 -39.56 -33.64 -17.76
C SER A 3 -38.81 -32.48 -18.44
N ILE A 4 -39.46 -31.79 -19.40
CA ILE A 4 -38.89 -30.60 -20.07
C ILE A 4 -38.88 -29.39 -19.13
N LYS A 5 -39.91 -29.25 -18.28
CA LYS A 5 -39.97 -28.19 -17.26
C LYS A 5 -38.89 -28.38 -16.21
N ILE A 6 -38.67 -29.62 -15.76
CA ILE A 6 -37.61 -29.96 -14.80
C ILE A 6 -36.22 -29.63 -15.38
N LEU A 7 -35.96 -29.97 -16.65
CA LEU A 7 -34.69 -29.62 -17.30
C LEU A 7 -34.48 -28.10 -17.41
N LEU A 8 -35.55 -27.33 -17.68
CA LEU A 8 -35.49 -25.86 -17.72
C LEU A 8 -35.20 -25.25 -16.34
N TYR A 9 -35.76 -25.81 -15.26
CA TYR A 9 -35.50 -25.32 -13.91
C TYR A 9 -34.07 -25.65 -13.44
N THR A 10 -33.50 -26.78 -13.84
CA THR A 10 -32.11 -27.13 -13.48
C THR A 10 -31.09 -26.24 -14.20
N VAL A 11 -31.34 -25.87 -15.47
CA VAL A 11 -30.49 -24.93 -16.21
C VAL A 11 -30.62 -23.49 -15.67
N ALA A 12 -31.82 -23.07 -15.27
CA ALA A 12 -32.04 -21.76 -14.66
C ALA A 12 -31.39 -21.62 -13.26
N MET A 13 -31.28 -22.72 -12.51
CA MET A 13 -30.65 -22.72 -11.19
C MET A 13 -29.11 -22.76 -11.25
N CYS A 14 -28.52 -23.37 -12.29
CA CYS A 14 -27.06 -23.30 -12.52
C CYS A 14 -26.56 -21.91 -12.97
N LEU A 15 -27.43 -21.03 -13.48
CA LEU A 15 -27.07 -19.68 -13.89
C LEU A 15 -27.02 -18.65 -12.74
N LEU A 16 -27.53 -19.01 -11.55
CA LEU A 16 -27.56 -18.11 -10.38
C LEU A 16 -26.39 -18.30 -9.41
N VAL A 17 -25.48 -19.25 -9.68
CA VAL A 17 -24.27 -19.50 -8.87
C VAL A 17 -23.00 -19.13 -9.65
N GLN A 18 -23.10 -18.12 -10.52
CA GLN A 18 -21.92 -17.31 -10.83
C GLN A 18 -21.80 -16.25 -9.75
N THR A 19 -21.38 -16.67 -8.56
CA THR A 19 -20.78 -15.73 -7.61
C THR A 19 -19.56 -15.17 -8.32
N VAL A 20 -19.76 -14.01 -8.93
CA VAL A 20 -18.71 -13.15 -9.41
C VAL A 20 -17.86 -12.87 -8.19
N VAL A 21 -16.83 -13.69 -7.98
CA VAL A 21 -15.67 -13.28 -7.19
C VAL A 21 -15.05 -12.22 -8.06
N THR A 22 -15.59 -11.01 -7.99
CA THR A 22 -14.82 -9.84 -8.37
C THR A 22 -13.64 -9.88 -7.42
N ALA A 23 -12.50 -10.34 -7.92
CA ALA A 23 -11.24 -10.02 -7.29
C ALA A 23 -11.25 -8.50 -7.18
N GLN A 24 -11.53 -7.98 -5.98
CA GLN A 24 -11.29 -6.58 -5.69
C GLN A 24 -9.80 -6.40 -5.98
N THR A 25 -9.50 -5.83 -7.15
CA THR A 25 -8.18 -5.34 -7.49
C THR A 25 -7.93 -4.20 -6.53
N SER A 26 -7.55 -4.51 -5.28
CA SER A 26 -7.02 -3.49 -4.41
C SER A 26 -5.71 -3.05 -5.07
N ASN A 27 -5.58 -1.74 -5.23
CA ASN A 27 -4.43 -1.15 -5.87
C ASN A 27 -3.28 -1.22 -4.86
N VAL A 28 -2.08 -1.59 -5.30
CA VAL A 28 -0.86 -1.56 -4.47
C VAL A 28 -0.70 -0.20 -3.79
N SER A 29 -1.00 0.87 -4.52
CA SER A 29 -1.05 2.23 -4.01
C SER A 29 -2.06 2.41 -2.88
N GLU A 30 -3.26 1.85 -2.99
CA GLU A 30 -4.29 1.91 -1.95
C GLU A 30 -3.84 1.20 -0.65
N THR A 31 -3.08 0.11 -0.79
CA THR A 31 -2.52 -0.62 0.34
C THR A 31 -1.46 0.19 1.08
N PHE A 32 -0.58 0.89 0.36
CA PHE A 32 0.39 1.80 0.97
C PHE A 32 -0.26 3.01 1.63
N LYS A 33 -1.26 3.63 0.99
CA LYS A 33 -2.05 4.72 1.58
C LYS A 33 -2.72 4.28 2.87
N THR A 34 -3.43 3.15 2.84
CA THR A 34 -4.12 2.61 4.02
C THR A 34 -3.13 2.36 5.17
N HIS A 35 -1.97 1.77 4.86
CA HIS A 35 -0.92 1.56 5.85
C HIS A 35 -0.44 2.87 6.46
N PHE A 36 -0.11 3.87 5.64
CA PHE A 36 0.43 5.11 6.14
C PHE A 36 -0.60 5.98 6.86
N ASN A 37 -1.87 5.93 6.45
CA ASN A 37 -2.98 6.57 7.19
C ASN A 37 -3.06 6.03 8.62
N LYS A 38 -2.91 4.70 8.80
CA LYS A 38 -2.82 4.11 10.13
C LYS A 38 -1.57 4.57 10.89
N THR A 39 -0.42 4.70 10.22
CA THR A 39 0.80 5.25 10.81
C THR A 39 0.58 6.66 11.35
N VAL A 40 -0.08 7.54 10.60
CA VAL A 40 -0.39 8.91 11.07
C VAL A 40 -1.23 8.90 12.34
N THR A 41 -2.25 8.03 12.41
CA THR A 41 -3.03 7.86 13.64
C THR A 41 -2.16 7.37 14.80
N GLN A 42 -1.30 6.38 14.57
CA GLN A 42 -0.39 5.87 15.59
C GLN A 42 0.62 6.92 16.09
N VAL A 43 1.09 7.79 15.20
CA VAL A 43 1.96 8.92 15.56
C VAL A 43 1.21 9.91 16.43
N ALA A 44 -0.01 10.28 16.05
CA ALA A 44 -0.84 11.19 16.84
C ALA A 44 -1.17 10.64 18.23
N ASP A 45 -1.35 9.32 18.36
CA ASP A 45 -1.67 8.64 19.62
C ASP A 45 -0.44 8.36 20.50
N ALA A 46 0.79 8.55 20.01
CA ALA A 46 2.00 8.21 20.75
C ALA A 46 2.40 9.29 21.78
N ASP A 47 2.81 8.83 22.97
CA ASP A 47 3.04 9.70 24.14
C ASP A 47 4.30 10.59 24.06
N ASN A 48 5.28 10.24 23.23
CA ASN A 48 6.56 10.96 23.16
C ASN A 48 7.19 10.91 21.77
N ALA A 49 8.14 11.81 21.53
CA ALA A 49 8.78 12.01 20.24
C ALA A 49 9.59 10.80 19.76
N ASP A 50 10.29 10.10 20.67
CA ASP A 50 11.03 8.89 20.34
C ASP A 50 10.10 7.81 19.76
N ASN A 51 8.95 7.59 20.40
CA ASN A 51 7.93 6.66 19.92
C ASN A 51 7.35 7.09 18.57
N LYS A 52 7.05 8.38 18.38
CA LYS A 52 6.56 8.92 17.10
C LYS A 52 7.55 8.68 15.97
N ARG A 53 8.83 9.02 16.19
CA ARG A 53 9.90 8.81 15.21
C ARG A 53 10.12 7.32 14.92
N ALA A 54 10.05 6.46 15.94
CA ALA A 54 10.14 5.02 15.77
C ALA A 54 8.99 4.43 14.94
N ILE A 55 7.75 4.88 15.17
CA ILE A 55 6.57 4.47 14.38
C ILE A 55 6.74 4.85 12.92
N LEU A 56 7.16 6.09 12.64
CA LEU A 56 7.41 6.56 11.28
C LEU A 56 8.52 5.76 10.59
N ASN A 57 9.66 5.55 11.26
CA ASN A 57 10.77 4.75 10.73
C ASN A 57 10.32 3.32 10.41
N ASN A 58 9.59 2.68 11.34
CA ASN A 58 9.07 1.33 11.13
C ASN A 58 8.13 1.27 9.91
N SER A 59 7.26 2.26 9.76
CA SER A 59 6.35 2.33 8.61
C SER A 59 7.12 2.48 7.29
N PHE A 60 8.09 3.40 7.21
CA PHE A 60 8.93 3.54 6.02
C PHE A 60 9.69 2.24 5.70
N ASP A 61 10.23 1.56 6.70
CA ASP A 61 10.93 0.29 6.52
C ASP A 61 10.00 -0.85 6.04
N LYS A 62 8.78 -0.93 6.57
CA LYS A 62 7.77 -1.88 6.08
C LYS A 62 7.42 -1.62 4.62
N MET A 63 7.24 -0.35 4.23
CA MET A 63 6.96 0.00 2.83
C MET A 63 8.13 -0.34 1.90
N LYS A 64 9.37 0.02 2.27
CA LYS A 64 10.58 -0.36 1.50
C LYS A 64 10.72 -1.87 1.37
N THR A 65 10.46 -2.61 2.45
CA THR A 65 10.49 -4.08 2.45
C THR A 65 9.46 -4.67 1.51
N ALA A 66 8.23 -4.12 1.53
CA ALA A 66 7.20 -4.54 0.60
C ALA A 66 7.64 -4.29 -0.84
N ILE A 67 8.14 -3.09 -1.16
CA ILE A 67 8.63 -2.74 -2.49
C ILE A 67 9.75 -3.70 -2.96
N ASN A 68 10.77 -3.95 -2.13
CA ASN A 68 11.85 -4.88 -2.46
C ASN A 68 11.34 -6.30 -2.78
N ARG A 69 10.28 -6.74 -2.09
CA ARG A 69 9.65 -8.04 -2.41
C ARG A 69 8.87 -7.98 -3.71
N ILE A 70 8.22 -6.87 -4.05
CA ILE A 70 7.58 -6.69 -5.36
C ILE A 70 8.63 -6.74 -6.47
N GLU A 71 9.74 -6.04 -6.33
CA GLU A 71 10.86 -6.03 -7.28
C GLU A 71 11.42 -7.44 -7.53
N THR A 72 11.51 -8.27 -6.48
CA THR A 72 12.12 -9.61 -6.56
C THR A 72 11.14 -10.73 -6.93
N SER A 73 9.84 -10.56 -6.68
CA SER A 73 8.82 -11.59 -6.90
C SER A 73 7.86 -11.30 -8.06
N GLY A 74 7.74 -10.04 -8.47
CA GLY A 74 6.81 -9.59 -9.50
C GLY A 74 7.39 -9.72 -10.91
N GLN A 75 6.56 -10.16 -11.85
CA GLN A 75 6.82 -9.92 -13.28
C GLN A 75 6.36 -8.50 -13.61
N LEU A 76 7.24 -7.53 -13.40
CA LEU A 76 7.00 -6.12 -13.70
C LEU A 76 7.46 -5.80 -15.13
N SER A 77 6.65 -5.05 -15.87
CA SER A 77 7.12 -4.37 -17.08
C SER A 77 8.17 -3.30 -16.72
N PRO A 78 9.00 -2.86 -17.67
CA PRO A 78 9.98 -1.78 -17.42
C PRO A 78 9.34 -0.49 -16.91
N ALA A 79 8.12 -0.16 -17.35
CA ALA A 79 7.39 1.02 -16.89
C ALA A 79 6.92 0.87 -15.44
N GLU A 80 6.40 -0.30 -15.05
CA GLU A 80 6.00 -0.59 -13.68
C GLU A 80 7.20 -0.59 -12.73
N LEU A 81 8.32 -1.16 -13.15
CA LEU A 81 9.57 -1.14 -12.39
C LEU A 81 10.08 0.31 -12.20
N ALA A 82 10.02 1.14 -13.24
CA ALA A 82 10.41 2.54 -13.14
C ALA A 82 9.51 3.32 -12.15
N GLY A 83 8.19 3.12 -12.20
CA GLY A 83 7.26 3.73 -11.25
C GLY A 83 7.47 3.27 -9.81
N LEU A 84 7.74 1.97 -9.62
CA LEU A 84 8.03 1.40 -8.31
C LEU A 84 9.35 1.93 -7.73
N ASN A 85 10.40 2.04 -8.55
CA ASN A 85 11.68 2.62 -8.14
C ASN A 85 11.57 4.10 -7.78
N ALA A 86 10.77 4.87 -8.53
CA ALA A 86 10.49 6.27 -8.20
C ALA A 86 9.81 6.37 -6.84
N PHE A 87 8.77 5.55 -6.60
CA PHE A 87 8.06 5.53 -5.33
C PHE A 87 8.95 5.11 -4.15
N LYS A 88 9.83 4.13 -4.35
CA LYS A 88 10.84 3.74 -3.36
C LYS A 88 11.78 4.88 -3.02
N SER A 89 12.27 5.61 -4.04
CA SER A 89 13.14 6.77 -3.86
C SER A 89 12.45 7.86 -3.04
N ASP A 90 11.16 8.10 -3.26
CA ASP A 90 10.39 9.09 -2.48
C ASP A 90 10.29 8.67 -1.00
N ILE A 91 10.06 7.39 -0.72
CA ILE A 91 10.06 6.85 0.65
C ILE A 91 11.45 6.97 1.28
N ASP A 92 12.52 6.67 0.56
CA ASP A 92 13.90 6.81 1.04
C ASP A 92 14.23 8.27 1.37
N LEU A 93 13.78 9.22 0.54
CA LEU A 93 13.94 10.65 0.82
C LEU A 93 13.19 11.08 2.09
N LYS A 94 11.95 10.62 2.28
CA LYS A 94 11.19 10.93 3.50
C LYS A 94 11.79 10.30 4.75
N SER A 95 12.28 9.06 4.64
CA SER A 95 13.03 8.41 5.72
C SER A 95 14.33 9.15 6.03
N ALA A 96 15.03 9.68 5.02
CA ALA A 96 16.22 10.49 5.25
C ALA A 96 15.90 11.84 5.90
N GLU A 97 14.85 12.52 5.47
CA GLU A 97 14.37 13.79 6.04
C GLU A 97 14.03 13.62 7.53
N LEU A 98 13.23 12.60 7.87
CA LEU A 98 12.87 12.27 9.25
C LEU A 98 14.07 12.18 10.20
N ASN A 99 15.18 11.61 9.70
CA ASN A 99 16.36 11.29 10.51
C ASN A 99 17.53 12.27 10.30
N GLY A 100 17.38 13.31 9.48
CA GLY A 100 18.46 14.24 9.17
C GLY A 100 19.64 13.60 8.44
N LEU A 101 19.36 12.65 7.55
CA LEU A 101 20.36 11.96 6.73
C LEU A 101 20.46 12.63 5.35
N ASN A 102 21.47 12.28 4.55
CA ASN A 102 21.62 12.75 3.16
C ASN A 102 21.59 14.29 2.98
N GLY A 103 22.03 15.05 3.98
CA GLY A 103 22.05 16.51 3.95
C GLY A 103 20.77 17.20 4.41
N PHE A 104 19.76 16.44 4.86
CA PHE A 104 18.59 17.00 5.54
C PHE A 104 18.91 17.39 6.98
N SER A 105 18.23 18.41 7.48
CA SER A 105 18.11 18.63 8.92
C SER A 105 17.16 17.58 9.49
N ILE A 106 17.47 17.08 10.69
CA ILE A 106 16.55 16.18 11.39
C ILE A 106 15.23 16.89 11.69
N VAL A 107 14.11 16.22 11.43
CA VAL A 107 12.78 16.71 11.82
C VAL A 107 12.75 16.81 13.33
N THR A 108 12.41 17.98 13.88
CA THR A 108 12.41 18.18 15.32
C THR A 108 11.28 17.39 15.97
N ASP A 109 11.42 17.15 17.27
CA ASP A 109 10.48 16.36 18.04
C ASP A 109 9.07 16.98 18.04
N GLU A 110 8.97 18.31 17.99
CA GLU A 110 7.70 19.04 17.91
C GLU A 110 7.01 18.91 16.55
N ASP A 111 7.79 18.71 15.49
CA ASP A 111 7.31 18.69 14.11
C ASP A 111 6.88 17.30 13.63
N LEU A 112 7.05 16.25 14.45
CA LEU A 112 6.81 14.85 14.03
C LEU A 112 5.37 14.58 13.60
N ASP A 113 4.38 15.22 14.25
CA ASP A 113 2.97 15.06 13.87
C ASP A 113 2.69 15.69 12.50
N ASP A 114 3.21 16.88 12.25
CA ASP A 114 3.01 17.59 10.99
C ASP A 114 3.81 16.96 9.86
N PHE A 115 5.02 16.49 10.16
CA PHE A 115 5.80 15.67 9.25
C PHE A 115 5.04 14.40 8.85
N SER A 116 4.35 13.72 9.78
CA SER A 116 3.57 12.52 9.46
C SER A 116 2.45 12.82 8.45
N LYS A 117 1.74 13.94 8.61
CA LYS A 117 0.68 14.39 7.67
C LYS A 117 1.27 14.77 6.32
N TYR A 118 2.41 15.45 6.32
CA TYR A 118 3.12 15.82 5.09
C TYR A 118 3.59 14.58 4.31
N ALA A 119 4.17 13.59 4.99
CA ALA A 119 4.58 12.33 4.38
C ALA A 119 3.37 11.54 3.85
N GLN A 120 2.24 11.56 4.56
CA GLN A 120 0.98 10.97 4.10
C GLN A 120 0.51 11.59 2.79
N GLN A 121 0.50 12.92 2.70
CA GLN A 121 0.13 13.63 1.47
C GLN A 121 1.04 13.25 0.29
N ALA A 122 2.35 13.10 0.53
CA ALA A 122 3.29 12.67 -0.50
C ALA A 122 2.95 11.25 -1.02
N ILE A 123 2.65 10.33 -0.11
CA ILE A 123 2.26 8.94 -0.45
C ILE A 123 0.92 8.91 -1.20
N GLU A 124 -0.05 9.73 -0.77
CA GLU A 124 -1.35 9.83 -1.45
C GLU A 124 -1.24 10.38 -2.88
N GLN A 125 -0.32 11.32 -3.10
CA GLN A 125 -0.10 11.96 -4.41
C GLN A 125 0.72 11.09 -5.37
N ALA A 126 1.59 10.20 -4.87
CA ALA A 126 2.39 9.31 -5.69
C ALA A 126 1.54 8.43 -6.63
N ASP A 127 0.31 8.12 -6.23
CA ASP A 127 -0.68 7.37 -7.03
C ASP A 127 -1.04 8.03 -8.37
N ARG A 128 -0.99 9.38 -8.46
CA ARG A 128 -1.37 10.09 -9.69
C ARG A 128 -0.39 9.88 -10.84
N ASN A 129 0.85 9.50 -10.54
CA ASN A 129 1.91 9.33 -11.53
C ASN A 129 2.27 7.85 -11.77
N VAL A 130 1.72 6.94 -10.96
CA VAL A 130 2.17 5.55 -10.87
C VAL A 130 0.93 4.63 -11.01
N THR A 131 0.44 4.48 -12.24
CA THR A 131 -0.65 3.53 -12.58
C THR A 131 -0.12 2.10 -12.51
N ILE A 132 0.02 1.58 -11.29
CA ILE A 132 0.50 0.22 -11.03
C ILE A 132 -0.70 -0.74 -11.11
N GLY A 133 -0.84 -1.41 -12.25
CA GLY A 133 -1.88 -2.41 -12.53
C GLY A 133 -1.53 -3.78 -11.97
N LEU A 134 -1.43 -3.92 -10.65
CA LEU A 134 -0.88 -5.11 -10.00
C LEU A 134 -1.91 -5.94 -9.22
N GLY A 135 -2.63 -6.82 -9.93
CA GLY A 135 -3.60 -7.73 -9.29
C GLY A 135 -2.97 -8.84 -8.43
N THR A 136 -1.87 -9.45 -8.88
CA THR A 136 -1.26 -10.62 -8.20
C THR A 136 -0.24 -10.25 -7.13
N VAL A 137 0.48 -9.14 -7.31
CA VAL A 137 1.47 -8.64 -6.34
C VAL A 137 0.79 -8.17 -5.05
N LEU A 138 -0.47 -7.75 -5.14
CA LEU A 138 -1.23 -7.20 -4.03
C LEU A 138 -1.31 -8.12 -2.80
N LEU A 139 -1.61 -9.40 -2.99
CA LEU A 139 -1.78 -10.37 -1.90
C LEU A 139 -0.52 -10.46 -1.03
N ILE A 140 0.65 -10.36 -1.66
CA ILE A 140 1.94 -10.36 -0.96
C ILE A 140 2.06 -9.09 -0.11
N ILE A 141 1.72 -7.91 -0.65
CA ILE A 141 1.82 -6.64 0.09
C ILE A 141 0.90 -6.62 1.31
N ILE A 142 -0.36 -7.02 1.13
CA ILE A 142 -1.34 -7.06 2.22
C ILE A 142 -0.81 -7.92 3.37
N ILE A 143 -0.28 -9.11 3.08
CA ILE A 143 0.31 -9.99 4.09
C ILE A 143 1.46 -9.28 4.82
N LEU A 144 2.33 -8.56 4.11
CA LEU A 144 3.51 -7.92 4.70
C LEU A 144 3.22 -6.71 5.57
N LEU A 145 2.21 -5.92 5.22
CA LEU A 145 1.83 -4.75 6.02
C LEU A 145 0.93 -5.13 7.20
N LEU A 146 0.29 -6.31 7.16
CA LEU A 146 -0.52 -6.85 8.24
C LEU A 146 0.29 -7.68 9.27
N LEU A 147 1.44 -8.24 8.87
CA LEU A 147 2.42 -8.87 9.77
C LEU A 147 3.23 -7.81 10.56
#